data_AF-A0A2S0R117-F1
#
_entry.id   AF-A0A2S0R117-F1
#
_cell.length_a   1.000
_cell.length_b   1.000
_cell.length_c   1.000
_cell.angle_alpha   90.00
_cell.angle_beta   90.00
_cell.angle_gamma   90.00
#
_symmetry.space_group_name_H-M   'P 1'
#
loop_
_entity.id
_entity.type
_entity.pdbx_description
1 polymer ?
#
loop_
_entity_poly.entity_id
_entity_poly.type
_entity_poly.pdbx_seq_one_letter_code
_entity_poly.pdbx_strand_id
1 'polypeptide(L)' 'MAALKDALNALREQFEANLAGQGVSPEYNEALVLARRGLEAEAIAERCGISVAEAELVRALNRAGGSAQEERA' A
#
# COMPACT_ATOMS: atom_id res chain seq x y z
N MET A 1 28.02 8.65 -3.32
CA MET A 1 26.80 7.98 -3.84
C MET A 1 26.60 6.59 -3.25
N ALA A 2 27.64 5.74 -3.11
CA ALA A 2 27.51 4.40 -2.52
C ALA A 2 26.92 4.40 -1.09
N ALA A 3 27.48 5.19 -0.18
CA ALA A 3 27.00 5.29 1.21
C ALA A 3 25.53 5.73 1.35
N LEU A 4 25.02 6.57 0.44
CA LEU A 4 23.62 6.97 0.43
C LEU A 4 22.71 5.83 -0.04
N LYS A 5 23.16 5.06 -1.04
CA LYS A 5 22.43 3.89 -1.55
C LYS A 5 22.36 2.79 -0.49
N ASP A 6 23.44 2.59 0.25
CA ASP A 6 23.48 1.62 1.35
C ASP A 6 22.56 2.04 2.50
N ALA A 7 22.54 3.33 2.86
CA ALA A 7 21.61 3.85 3.86
C ALA A 7 20.13 3.70 3.44
N LEU A 8 19.82 3.92 2.16
CA LEU A 8 18.47 3.72 1.62
C LEU A 8 18.06 2.23 1.64
N ASN A 9 18.97 1.32 1.31
CA ASN A 9 18.71 -0.11 1.36
C ASN A 9 18.45 -0.58 2.80
N ALA A 10 19.27 -0.14 3.77
CA ALA A 10 19.08 -0.46 5.18
C ALA A 10 17.75 0.07 5.71
N LEU A 11 17.36 1.29 5.31
CA LEU A 11 16.08 1.86 5.71
C LEU A 11 14.88 1.11 5.10
N ARG A 12 15.00 0.69 3.84
CA ARG A 12 13.99 -0.14 3.18
C ARG A 12 13.81 -1.49 3.88
N GLU A 13 14.91 -2.17 4.22
CA GLU A 13 14.86 -3.46 4.93
C GLU A 13 14.19 -3.35 6.31
N GLN A 14 14.49 -2.28 7.06
CA GLN A 14 13.81 -1.99 8.32
C GLN A 14 12.30 -1.76 8.13
N PHE A 15 11.91 -1.11 7.05
CA PHE A 15 10.51 -0.86 6.72
C PHE A 15 9.77 -2.14 6.33
N GLU A 16 10.37 -2.99 5.49
CA GLU A 16 9.82 -4.29 5.10
C GLU A 16 9.68 -5.23 6.31
N ALA A 17 10.67 -5.26 7.21
CA ALA A 17 10.60 -6.05 8.44
C ALA A 17 9.45 -5.62 9.36
N ASN A 18 9.20 -4.30 9.47
CA ASN A 18 8.07 -3.77 10.23
C ASN A 18 6.72 -4.13 9.60
N LEU A 19 6.60 -4.02 8.27
CA LEU A 19 5.38 -4.40 7.54
C LEU A 19 5.06 -5.90 7.68
N ALA A 20 6.08 -6.75 7.58
CA ALA A 20 5.94 -8.19 7.78
C ALA A 20 5.42 -8.52 9.18
N GLY A 21 5.88 -7.80 10.22
CA GLY A 21 5.38 -7.93 11.59
C GLY A 21 3.93 -7.48 11.78
N GLN A 22 3.40 -6.63 10.89
CA GLN A 22 2.01 -6.16 10.90
C GLN A 22 1.07 -7.00 10.02
N GLY A 23 1.59 -8.03 9.32
CA GLY A 23 0.80 -8.86 8.41
C GLY A 23 0.30 -8.12 7.17
N VAL A 24 0.89 -6.97 6.84
CA VAL A 24 0.53 -6.18 5.66
C VAL A 24 1.43 -6.61 4.51
N SER A 25 0.86 -7.24 3.47
CA SER A 25 1.65 -7.62 2.30
C SER A 25 2.09 -6.37 1.51
N PRO A 26 3.31 -6.33 0.95
CA PRO A 26 3.80 -5.20 0.16
C PRO A 26 2.89 -4.82 -1.01
N GLU A 27 2.30 -5.84 -1.67
CA GLU A 27 1.36 -5.70 -2.78
C GLU A 27 0.11 -4.93 -2.36
N TYR A 28 -0.34 -5.16 -1.12
CA TYR A 28 -1.49 -4.45 -0.54
C TYR A 28 -1.20 -2.96 -0.28
N ASN A 29 0.02 -2.63 0.14
CA ASN A 29 0.43 -1.24 0.33
C ASN A 29 0.51 -0.49 -1.01
N GLU A 30 1.04 -1.12 -2.05
CA GLU A 30 1.03 -0.56 -3.40
C GLU A 30 -0.40 -0.36 -3.91
N ALA A 31 -1.27 -1.36 -3.76
CA ALA A 31 -2.67 -1.28 -4.15
C ALA A 31 -3.40 -0.12 -3.44
N LEU A 32 -3.15 0.10 -2.14
CA LEU A 32 -3.68 1.24 -1.39
C LEU A 32 -3.21 2.59 -1.95
N VAL A 33 -1.94 2.71 -2.35
CA VAL A 33 -1.40 3.93 -2.98
C VAL A 33 -2.09 4.19 -4.32
N LEU A 34 -2.31 3.15 -5.13
CA LEU A 34 -3.02 3.28 -6.40
C LEU A 34 -4.50 3.63 -6.21
N ALA A 35 -5.17 3.04 -5.22
CA ALA A 35 -6.55 3.37 -4.88
C ALA A 35 -6.70 4.84 -4.42
N ARG A 36 -5.75 5.38 -3.63
CA ARG A 36 -5.72 6.81 -3.27
C ARG A 36 -5.56 7.73 -4.47
N ARG A 37 -4.86 7.27 -5.51
CA ARG A 37 -4.71 7.99 -6.78
C ARG A 37 -5.97 7.90 -7.67
N GLY A 38 -7.00 7.17 -7.24
CA GLY A 38 -8.27 7.06 -7.95
C GLY A 38 -8.26 6.05 -9.10
N LEU A 39 -7.37 5.06 -9.10
CA LEU A 39 -7.38 4.01 -10.11
C LEU A 39 -8.58 3.06 -9.91
N GLU A 40 -9.06 2.50 -11.03
CA GLU A 40 -10.08 1.46 -11.04
C GLU A 40 -9.52 0.09 -10.65
N ALA A 41 -10.39 -0.79 -10.14
CA ALA A 41 -9.97 -2.06 -9.53
C ALA A 41 -9.24 -2.97 -10.52
N GLU A 42 -9.65 -3.00 -11.79
CA GLU A 42 -9.01 -3.79 -12.84
C GLU A 42 -7.56 -3.36 -13.06
N ALA A 43 -7.31 -2.05 -13.10
CA ALA A 43 -5.97 -1.50 -13.28
C ALA A 43 -5.08 -1.73 -12.05
N ILE A 44 -5.66 -1.76 -10.85
CA ILE A 44 -4.92 -2.08 -9.61
C ILE A 44 -4.57 -3.58 -9.58
N ALA A 45 -5.53 -4.45 -9.90
CA ALA A 45 -5.34 -5.89 -9.95
C ALA A 45 -4.21 -6.29 -10.90
N GLU A 46 -4.20 -5.70 -12.11
CA GLU A 46 -3.16 -5.95 -13.10
C GLU A 46 -1.76 -5.49 -12.63
N ARG A 47 -1.66 -4.31 -12.01
CA ARG A 47 -0.36 -3.74 -11.60
C ARG A 47 0.23 -4.41 -10.36
N CYS A 48 -0.62 -4.80 -9.41
CA CYS A 48 -0.19 -5.39 -8.15
C CYS A 48 -0.21 -6.93 -8.16
N GLY A 49 -0.69 -7.56 -9.23
CA GLY A 49 -0.76 -9.02 -9.34
C GLY A 49 -1.74 -9.67 -8.37
N ILE A 50 -2.79 -8.94 -7.96
CA ILE A 50 -3.84 -9.40 -7.04
C ILE A 50 -5.16 -9.65 -7.78
N SER A 51 -6.14 -10.29 -7.12
CA SER A 51 -7.46 -10.47 -7.73
C SER A 51 -8.25 -9.15 -7.82
N VAL A 52 -9.18 -9.07 -8.78
CA VAL A 52 -10.10 -7.91 -8.89
C VAL A 52 -10.94 -7.74 -7.62
N ALA A 53 -11.33 -8.85 -6.97
CA ALA A 53 -12.03 -8.80 -5.69
C ALA A 53 -11.19 -8.17 -4.56
N GLU A 54 -9.90 -8.50 -4.49
CA GLU A 54 -8.97 -7.85 -3.55
C GLU A 54 -8.78 -6.37 -3.86
N ALA A 55 -8.67 -6.00 -5.14
CA ALA A 55 -8.56 -4.60 -5.54
C ALA A 55 -9.81 -3.78 -5.18
N GLU A 56 -11.01 -4.35 -5.35
CA GLU A 56 -12.26 -3.71 -4.90
C GLU A 56 -12.30 -3.53 -3.37
N LEU A 57 -11.87 -4.54 -2.61
CA LEU A 57 -11.75 -4.43 -1.15
C LEU A 57 -10.80 -3.30 -0.75
N VAL A 58 -9.62 -3.20 -1.38
CA VAL A 58 -8.65 -2.11 -1.15
C VAL A 58 -9.28 -0.74 -1.41
N ARG A 59 -10.04 -0.59 -2.50
CA ARG A 59 -10.74 0.66 -2.83
C ARG A 59 -11.81 1.00 -1.79
N ALA A 60 -12.58 0.01 -1.34
CA ALA A 60 -13.58 0.20 -0.29
C ALA A 60 -12.95 0.63 1.03
N LEU A 61 -11.84 0.01 1.42
CA LEU A 61 -11.08 0.36 2.63
C LEU A 61 -10.43 1.73 2.52
N ASN A 62 -9.95 2.12 1.34
CA ASN A 62 -9.44 3.46 1.11
C ASN A 62 -10.53 4.54 1.30
N ARG A 63 -11.74 4.28 0.81
CA ARG A 63 -12.90 5.18 1.02
C ARG A 63 -13.30 5.26 2.50
N ALA A 64 -13.37 4.12 3.18
CA ALA A 64 -13.74 4.05 4.60
C ALA A 64 -12.67 4.63 5.55
N GLY A 65 -11.39 4.48 5.20
CA GLY A 65 -10.26 5.05 5.94
C GLY A 65 -10.20 6.58 5.85
N GLY A 66 -10.66 7.16 4.73
CA GLY A 66 -10.83 8.60 4.59
C GLY A 66 -11.88 9.17 5.54
N SER A 67 -13.02 8.50 5.70
CA SER A 67 -14.10 8.93 6.62
C SER A 67 -13.73 8.75 8.11
N ALA A 68 -12.89 7.77 8.46
CA ALA A 68 -12.45 7.57 9.85
C ALA A 68 -11.42 8.61 10.33
N GLN A 69 -10.78 9.36 9.42
CA GLN A 69 -9.86 10.45 9.78
C GLN A 69 -10.58 11.78 10.02
N GLU A 70 -11.78 12.00 9.46
CA GLU A 70 -12.57 13.23 9.68
C GLU A 70 -13.21 13.29 11.08
N GLU A 71 -13.50 12.15 11.71
CA GLU A 71 -14.10 12.09 13.06
C GLU A 71 -13.09 12.32 14.20
N ARG A 72 -11.80 12.47 13.87
CA ARG A 72 -10.70 12.70 14.83
C ARG A 72 -10.08 14.10 14.74
N ALA A 73 -10.62 15.00 13.92
CA ALA A 73 -10.14 16.38 13.74
C ALA A 73 -10.95 17.39 14.57
#